data_AF-A0A7V9T2K9-F1
#
_entry.id   AF-A0A7V9T2K9-F1
#
_cell.length_a   1.000
_cell.length_b   1.000
_cell.length_c   1.000
_cell.angle_alpha   90.00
_cell.angle_beta   90.00
_cell.angle_gamma   90.00
#
_symmetry.space_group_name_H-M   'P 1'
#
loop_
_entity.id
_entity.type
_entity.pdbx_description
1 polymer ?
#
loop_
_entity_poly.entity_id
_entity_poly.type
_entity_poly.pdbx_seq_one_letter_code
_entity_poly.pdbx_strand_id
1 'polypeptide(L)'
;MMCTGAAMETAVDLIVFGLHAPADSGTGRVQPPQSPDNGMPRIVGGVLADESRALLEEWLAVNRNPDQRPYVEHLLAQTEQIQT
;
A
#
# COMPACT_ATOMS: atom_id res chain seq x y z
N MET A 1 2.67 -6.43 3.56
CA MET A 1 3.87 -6.83 4.33
C MET A 1 5.00 -7.38 3.46
N MET A 2 4.73 -8.31 2.51
CA MET A 2 5.75 -8.87 1.61
C MET A 2 6.57 -7.81 0.84
N CYS A 3 5.89 -6.83 0.22
CA CYS A 3 6.57 -5.85 -0.64
C CYS A 3 7.50 -4.90 0.14
N THR A 4 7.13 -4.50 1.36
CA THR A 4 7.96 -3.61 2.18
C THR A 4 9.23 -4.32 2.66
N GLY A 5 9.13 -5.60 3.05
CA GLY A 5 10.31 -6.41 3.38
C GLY A 5 11.24 -6.61 2.17
N ALA A 6 10.68 -6.88 0.99
CA ALA A 6 11.48 -6.98 -0.24
C ALA A 6 12.21 -5.68 -0.58
N ALA A 7 11.59 -4.53 -0.31
CA ALA A 7 12.21 -3.22 -0.51
C ALA A 7 13.40 -3.00 0.44
N MET A 8 13.31 -3.48 1.69
CA MET A 8 14.41 -3.45 2.66
C MET A 8 15.58 -4.33 2.21
N GLU A 9 15.31 -5.55 1.76
CA GLU A 9 16.34 -6.50 1.31
C GLU A 9 17.05 -6.05 0.03
N THR A 10 16.41 -5.20 -0.77
CA THR A 10 16.98 -4.66 -2.01
C THR A 10 17.54 -3.24 -1.86
N ALA A 11 17.68 -2.76 -0.62
CA ALA A 11 18.21 -1.43 -0.29
C ALA A 11 17.48 -0.28 -1.01
N VAL A 12 16.15 -0.37 -1.12
CA VAL A 12 15.32 0.74 -1.60
C VAL A 12 15.39 1.88 -0.58
N ASP A 13 15.81 3.05 -1.04
CA ASP A 13 15.94 4.25 -0.18
C ASP A 13 14.60 4.94 0.12
N LEU A 14 13.65 4.93 -0.84
CA LEU A 14 12.39 5.66 -0.73
C LEU A 14 11.22 4.87 -1.35
N ILE A 15 10.14 4.72 -0.59
CA ILE A 15 8.85 4.23 -1.06
C ILE A 15 7.87 5.40 -1.10
N VAL A 16 7.27 5.63 -2.28
CA VAL A 16 6.20 6.61 -2.49
C VAL A 16 4.93 5.87 -2.89
N PHE A 17 3.80 6.15 -2.24
CA PHE A 17 2.52 5.50 -2.54
C PHE A 17 1.34 6.46 -2.45
N GLY A 18 0.25 6.13 -3.16
CA GLY A 18 -0.98 6.92 -3.18
C GLY A 18 -1.94 6.59 -2.05
N LEU A 19 -2.49 5.37 -2.03
CA LEU A 19 -3.47 4.95 -1.02
C LEU A 19 -2.83 4.21 0.15
N HIS A 20 -3.28 4.52 1.36
CA HIS A 20 -2.95 3.73 2.53
C HIS A 20 -3.58 2.34 2.44
N ALA A 21 -2.94 1.33 3.04
CA ALA A 21 -3.47 -0.04 3.09
C ALA A 21 -3.68 -0.46 4.55
N PRO A 22 -4.71 0.05 5.25
CA PRO A 22 -4.94 -0.17 6.69
C PRO A 22 -4.91 -1.64 7.12
N ALA A 23 -5.48 -2.55 6.33
CA ALA A 23 -5.49 -3.99 6.62
C ALA A 23 -4.07 -4.57 6.77
N ASP A 24 -3.16 -4.21 5.85
CA ASP A 24 -1.89 -4.92 5.68
C ASP A 24 -0.67 -4.08 6.08
N SER A 25 -0.83 -2.75 6.16
CA SER A 25 0.07 -1.67 6.64
C SER A 25 1.54 -2.05 6.82
N GLY A 26 2.17 -2.56 5.75
CA GLY A 26 3.56 -3.03 5.81
C GLY A 26 4.54 -1.95 6.25
N THR A 27 4.23 -0.70 5.93
CA THR A 27 5.01 0.50 6.26
C THR A 27 4.98 0.90 7.73
N GLY A 28 4.01 0.41 8.52
CA GLY A 28 3.90 0.68 9.96
C GLY A 28 4.02 -0.57 10.85
N ARG A 29 4.08 -1.77 10.27
CA ARG A 29 4.06 -3.06 10.99
C ARG A 29 5.30 -3.93 10.78
N VAL A 30 6.17 -3.61 9.82
CA VAL A 30 7.37 -4.41 9.51
C VAL A 30 8.60 -3.74 10.10
N GLN A 31 9.40 -4.51 10.85
CA GLN A 31 10.71 -4.07 11.32
C GLN A 31 11.78 -4.34 10.26
N PRO A 32 12.81 -3.48 10.14
CA PRO A 32 13.91 -3.73 9.22
C PRO A 32 14.70 -5.00 9.59
N PRO A 33 15.31 -5.69 8.60
CA PRO A 33 16.26 -6.77 8.83
C PRO A 33 17.44 -6.29 9.69
N GLN A 34 18.12 -7.20 10.41
CA GLN A 34 19.26 -6.85 11.27
C GLN A 34 20.60 -6.75 10.53
N SER A 35 20.63 -6.97 9.22
CA SER A 35 21.83 -6.81 8.41
C SER A 35 22.26 -5.34 8.34
N PRO A 36 23.58 -5.05 8.41
CA PRO A 36 24.10 -3.68 8.53
C PRO A 36 23.82 -2.78 7.31
N ASP A 37 23.61 -3.38 6.14
CA ASP A 37 23.34 -2.65 4.89
C ASP A 37 21.83 -2.49 4.60
N ASN A 38 20.95 -3.08 5.43
CA ASN A 38 19.50 -3.05 5.24
C ASN A 38 18.87 -2.08 6.24
N GLY A 39 18.05 -1.14 5.75
CA GLY A 39 17.40 -0.11 6.55
C GLY A 39 15.92 0.02 6.24
N MET A 40 15.18 0.69 7.12
CA MET A 40 13.81 1.10 6.82
C MET A 40 13.86 2.17 5.71
N PRO A 41 13.22 1.95 4.55
CA PRO A 41 13.13 2.98 3.53
C PRO A 41 12.46 4.23 4.10
N ARG A 42 12.77 5.40 3.55
CA ARG A 42 11.93 6.57 3.76
C ARG A 42 10.57 6.30 3.13
N ILE A 43 9.50 6.79 3.74
CA ILE A 43 8.14 6.47 3.31
C ILE A 43 7.33 7.76 3.17
N VAL A 44 6.78 7.98 1.99
CA VAL A 44 5.89 9.11 1.67
C VAL A 44 4.57 8.55 1.15
N GLY A 45 3.49 8.78 1.89
CA GLY A 45 2.14 8.36 1.53
C GLY A 45 1.27 9.50 1.01
N GLY A 46 0.13 9.17 0.43
CA GLY A 46 -0.87 10.14 -0.02
C GLY A 46 -0.57 10.82 -1.35
N VAL A 47 0.46 10.37 -2.09
CA VAL A 47 0.83 10.99 -3.37
C VAL A 47 -0.14 10.55 -4.45
N LEU A 48 -0.92 11.50 -4.98
CA LEU A 48 -2.00 11.21 -5.94
C LEU A 48 -3.02 10.21 -5.37
N ALA A 49 -3.43 10.41 -4.11
CA ALA A 49 -4.37 9.53 -3.43
C ALA A 49 -5.72 9.48 -4.16
N ASP A 50 -6.23 10.62 -4.61
CA ASP A 50 -7.53 10.73 -5.27
C ASP A 50 -7.51 10.04 -6.64
N GLU A 51 -6.44 10.23 -7.42
CA GLU A 51 -6.25 9.56 -8.71
C GLU A 51 -6.05 8.05 -8.53
N SER A 52 -5.30 7.64 -7.51
CA SER A 52 -5.11 6.23 -7.18
C SER A 52 -6.43 5.55 -6.80
N ARG A 53 -7.32 6.27 -6.09
CA ARG A 53 -8.68 5.81 -5.80
C ARG A 53 -9.52 5.73 -7.07
N ALA A 54 -9.52 6.76 -7.89
CA ALA A 54 -10.26 6.78 -9.15
C ALA A 54 -9.89 5.57 -10.03
N LEU A 55 -8.60 5.21 -10.11
CA LEU A 55 -8.16 4.03 -10.85
C LEU A 55 -8.74 2.70 -10.30
N LEU A 56 -8.85 2.55 -8.98
CA LEU A 56 -9.47 1.36 -8.38
C LEU A 56 -10.99 1.33 -8.60
N GLU A 57 -11.65 2.49 -8.55
CA GLU A 57 -13.08 2.63 -8.85
C GLU A 57 -13.39 2.31 -10.32
N GLU A 58 -12.57 2.81 -11.26
CA GLU A 58 -12.64 2.47 -12.68
C GLU A 58 -12.43 0.97 -12.90
N TRP A 59 -11.45 0.38 -12.22
CA TRP A 59 -11.22 -1.07 -12.28
C TRP A 59 -12.43 -1.85 -11.76
N LEU A 60 -13.07 -1.41 -10.67
CA LEU A 60 -14.32 -2.01 -10.17
C LEU A 60 -15.49 -1.83 -11.12
N ALA A 61 -15.54 -0.79 -11.95
CA ALA A 61 -16.61 -0.63 -12.93
C ALA A 61 -16.59 -1.74 -14.00
N VAL A 62 -15.39 -2.19 -14.40
CA VAL A 62 -15.20 -3.12 -15.53
C VAL A 62 -14.88 -4.55 -15.12
N ASN A 63 -14.20 -4.77 -14.00
CA ASN A 63 -13.76 -6.10 -13.61
C ASN A 63 -14.94 -6.96 -13.11
N ARG A 64 -14.93 -8.27 -13.36
CA ARG A 64 -16.00 -9.20 -12.92
C ARG A 64 -15.46 -10.38 -12.11
N ASN A 65 -14.19 -10.34 -11.71
CA ASN A 65 -13.57 -11.40 -10.94
C ASN A 65 -14.21 -11.49 -9.52
N PRO A 66 -14.83 -12.62 -9.15
CA PRO A 66 -15.53 -12.75 -7.88
C PRO A 66 -14.60 -12.76 -6.66
N ASP A 67 -13.32 -13.09 -6.84
CA ASP A 67 -12.36 -13.18 -5.73
C ASP A 67 -11.66 -11.84 -5.47
N GLN A 68 -11.38 -11.09 -6.52
CA GLN A 68 -10.60 -9.85 -6.42
C GLN A 68 -11.44 -8.61 -6.13
N ARG A 69 -12.69 -8.57 -6.61
CA ARG A 69 -13.56 -7.41 -6.39
C ARG A 69 -13.84 -7.14 -4.91
N PRO A 70 -14.22 -8.14 -4.08
CA PRO A 70 -14.49 -7.89 -2.67
C PRO A 70 -13.27 -7.36 -1.92
N TYR A 71 -12.06 -7.78 -2.32
CA TYR A 71 -10.82 -7.27 -1.76
C TYR A 71 -10.64 -5.77 -2.05
N VAL A 72 -10.82 -5.33 -3.29
CA VAL A 72 -10.67 -3.92 -3.66
C VAL A 72 -11.78 -3.05 -3.04
N GLU A 73 -13.02 -3.55 -3.00
CA GLU A 73 -14.13 -2.88 -2.31
C GLU A 73 -13.83 -2.69 -0.82
N HIS A 74 -13.31 -3.73 -0.16
CA HIS A 74 -12.89 -3.65 1.25
C HIS A 74 -11.73 -2.67 1.45
N LEU A 75 -10.71 -2.71 0.59
CA LEU A 75 -9.56 -1.81 0.63
C LEU A 75 -10.00 -0.34 0.55
N LEU A 76 -10.86 0.00 -0.43
CA LEU A 76 -11.36 1.37 -0.60
C LEU A 76 -12.15 1.85 0.62
N ALA A 77 -13.04 1.02 1.16
CA ALA A 77 -13.84 1.38 2.34
C ALA A 77 -12.97 1.70 3.58
N GLN A 78 -11.86 0.98 3.77
CA GLN A 78 -10.98 1.22 4.91
C GLN A 78 -10.10 2.47 4.74
N THR A 79 -9.82 2.89 3.50
CA THR A 79 -9.03 4.11 3.26
C THR A 79 -9.79 5.40 3.57
N GLU A 80 -11.12 5.38 3.52
CA GLU A 80 -11.98 6.53 3.90
C GLU A 80 -11.89 6.84 5.40
N GLN A 81 -11.60 5.83 6.21
CA GLN A 81 -11.55 5.95 7.67
C GLN A 81 -10.26 6.60 8.19
N ILE A 82 -9.24 6.76 7.34
CA ILE A 82 -7.91 7.28 7.74
C ILE A 82 -7.78 8.79 7.47
N GLN A 83 -8.66 9.41 6.67
CA GLN A 83 -8.56 10.83 6.29
C GLN A 83 -9.05 11.84 7.36
N THR A 84 -8.95 11.52 8.65
CA THR A 84 -9.33 12.43 9.77
C THR A 84 -8.09 13.02 10.44
#